data_AF-A0A512REE0-F1
#
_entry.id   AF-A0A512REE0-F1
#
_cell.length_a   1.000
_cell.length_b   1.000
_cell.length_c   1.000
_cell.angle_alpha   90.00
_cell.angle_beta   90.00
_cell.angle_gamma   90.00
#
_symmetry.space_group_name_H-M   'P 1'
#
loop_
_entity.id
_entity.type
_entity.pdbx_description
1 polymer ?
#
loop_
_entity_poly.entity_id
_entity_poly.type
_entity_poly.pdbx_seq_one_letter_code
_entity_poly.pdbx_strand_id
1 'polypeptide(L)'
;MLLAALLFFSYDSLKAQVKIGGNPAVVDPNALLELESNRKGLLLPRLNDAGFTAMTGVDATVGMVVYYTGSSHQGPGLYVKQTAGTGAGNWVKLAGSDLADGSWKLGGNLSIDPANQFLGTTDAQPVIIKTDAVERFKITETGQLILAAAGIPVDNTENQVLLLAADGTVKRKSLSLTMVESMNGQSGALTLKIGAGTGYETGEIDASTPGELTLNLPVMSGANPAQAQGFISYADWVRFDHMATAGVSMATPITDGSQGTNGATVTADGSGGFEIALGEATAAAPGIVNIGAQTFGGDKTFSGLTTFSNNVTVDNGTGGGNLDVKGKLNIGFPSLYAPSPAPASYNLLVQEGAGNTEIKRFNLAAWKLDGGIATVNGVAGAAADGGMTIAVDSAGAAFNVVADAVANKVTINIPDAATATDRGLVNNDQQTFGGHKLFASNVTVNNSTPGTSSLSVNGSVGLKFRRVFINETLTDQDYLVFVKPSGTTDVTITLPDPTTCSGRVYVIKREAKDNPVNELNEDFSVVIASNGGTGKFHGENTTPITVPNTTLNVMSDGTNWNIMSRGAGL
;
A
#
# COMPACT_ATOMS: atom_id res chain seq x y z
N MET A 1 -136.55 -25.31 -28.98
CA MET A 1 -135.80 -25.32 -30.25
C MET A 1 -134.50 -24.60 -30.00
N LEU A 2 -133.41 -25.35 -29.92
CA LEU A 2 -132.72 -25.88 -31.10
C LEU A 2 -131.70 -24.80 -31.53
N LEU A 3 -130.48 -24.84 -30.99
CA LEU A 3 -129.41 -25.79 -31.33
C LEU A 3 -128.76 -25.54 -32.70
N ALA A 4 -129.46 -25.05 -33.73
CA ALA A 4 -128.91 -25.22 -35.08
C ALA A 4 -128.14 -24.00 -35.63
N ALA A 5 -128.03 -22.90 -34.89
CA ALA A 5 -127.33 -21.69 -35.35
C ALA A 5 -126.67 -20.89 -34.19
N LEU A 6 -126.19 -21.50 -33.10
CA LEU A 6 -124.96 -22.28 -33.16
C LEU A 6 -124.09 -21.83 -34.35
N LEU A 7 -122.92 -21.35 -34.00
CA LEU A 7 -121.73 -21.74 -34.74
C LEU A 7 -121.30 -20.87 -35.90
N PHE A 8 -122.01 -19.82 -36.30
CA PHE A 8 -121.50 -18.97 -37.38
C PHE A 8 -121.32 -17.53 -36.93
N PHE A 9 -120.08 -17.25 -36.53
CA PHE A 9 -119.40 -15.96 -36.66
C PHE A 9 -119.84 -14.89 -35.64
N SER A 10 -119.29 -14.85 -34.42
CA SER A 10 -117.91 -15.24 -34.10
C SER A 10 -116.91 -14.65 -35.11
N TYR A 11 -116.97 -13.34 -35.29
CA TYR A 11 -115.84 -12.50 -35.68
C TYR A 11 -116.15 -11.15 -35.02
N ASP A 12 -115.83 -10.96 -33.74
CA ASP A 12 -114.47 -10.59 -33.39
C ASP A 12 -113.79 -9.97 -34.62
N SER A 13 -114.14 -8.70 -34.92
CA SER A 13 -113.08 -7.79 -35.32
C SER A 13 -112.11 -7.85 -34.15
N LEU A 14 -111.16 -8.80 -34.24
CA LEU A 14 -110.17 -9.13 -33.24
C LEU A 14 -109.70 -7.81 -32.66
N LYS A 15 -110.27 -7.41 -31.52
CA LYS A 15 -109.53 -6.52 -30.65
C LYS A 15 -108.44 -7.45 -30.25
N ALA A 16 -107.31 -7.31 -30.95
CA ALA A 16 -106.08 -7.95 -30.60
C ALA A 16 -105.75 -7.36 -29.22
N GLN A 17 -106.47 -7.86 -28.21
CA GLN A 17 -106.15 -7.73 -26.82
C GLN A 17 -104.97 -8.64 -26.72
N VAL A 18 -103.82 -7.98 -26.72
CA VAL A 18 -102.55 -8.67 -26.76
C VAL A 18 -102.37 -9.21 -25.35
N LYS A 19 -102.78 -10.45 -25.11
CA LYS A 19 -102.37 -11.20 -23.93
C LYS A 19 -101.08 -11.94 -24.26
N ILE A 20 -100.06 -11.73 -23.45
CA ILE A 20 -98.77 -12.43 -23.57
C ILE A 20 -98.45 -13.05 -22.22
N GLY A 21 -98.60 -14.38 -22.09
CA GLY A 21 -98.44 -15.03 -20.79
C GLY A 21 -98.85 -16.50 -20.67
N GLY A 22 -98.76 -17.02 -19.44
CA GLY A 22 -98.86 -18.44 -19.11
C GLY A 22 -100.25 -19.08 -19.20
N ASN A 23 -101.34 -18.29 -19.13
CA ASN A 23 -102.71 -18.79 -19.31
C ASN A 23 -103.50 -17.94 -20.33
N PRO A 24 -103.34 -18.20 -21.65
CA PRO A 24 -103.92 -17.37 -22.71
C PRO A 24 -105.46 -17.43 -22.81
N ALA A 25 -106.10 -18.41 -22.16
CA ALA A 25 -107.52 -18.69 -22.32
C ALA A 25 -108.43 -17.81 -21.45
N VAL A 26 -107.87 -17.14 -20.45
CA VAL A 26 -108.60 -16.20 -19.59
C VAL A 26 -107.93 -14.85 -19.73
N VAL A 27 -108.67 -13.87 -20.25
CA VAL A 27 -108.17 -12.51 -20.43
C VAL A 27 -109.01 -11.59 -19.55
N ASP A 28 -108.37 -10.66 -18.84
CA ASP A 28 -109.10 -9.66 -18.07
C ASP A 28 -109.77 -8.69 -19.07
N PRO A 29 -111.11 -8.65 -19.15
CA PRO A 29 -111.80 -7.79 -20.12
C PRO A 29 -111.56 -6.29 -19.88
N ASN A 30 -111.04 -5.90 -18.71
CA ASN A 30 -110.73 -4.52 -18.38
C ASN A 30 -109.33 -4.08 -18.81
N ALA A 31 -108.47 -5.00 -19.27
CA ALA A 31 -107.07 -4.69 -19.63
C ALA A 31 -106.88 -4.56 -21.14
N LEU A 32 -106.49 -3.40 -21.68
CA LEU A 32 -106.21 -3.30 -23.12
C LEU A 32 -104.96 -4.13 -23.56
N LEU A 33 -104.01 -4.32 -22.64
CA LEU A 33 -102.79 -5.12 -22.78
C LEU A 33 -102.58 -5.89 -21.48
N GLU A 34 -102.48 -7.21 -21.54
CA GLU A 34 -102.28 -8.07 -20.36
C GLU A 34 -101.01 -8.90 -20.49
N LEU A 35 -100.15 -8.83 -19.46
CA LEU A 35 -98.88 -9.54 -19.42
C LEU A 35 -98.87 -10.41 -18.16
N GLU A 36 -98.98 -11.73 -18.33
CA GLU A 36 -99.09 -12.67 -17.22
C GLU A 36 -97.89 -13.61 -17.19
N SER A 37 -97.08 -13.51 -16.15
CA SER A 37 -95.99 -14.46 -15.96
C SER A 37 -95.60 -14.56 -14.50
N ASN A 38 -95.21 -15.76 -14.06
CA ASN A 38 -94.58 -15.99 -12.76
C ASN A 38 -93.06 -15.78 -12.78
N ARG A 39 -92.48 -15.49 -13.96
CA ARG A 39 -91.02 -15.42 -14.16
C ARG A 39 -90.55 -14.29 -15.08
N LYS A 40 -91.44 -13.59 -15.79
CA LYS A 40 -91.12 -12.52 -16.75
C LYS A 40 -91.92 -11.25 -16.44
N GLY A 41 -91.37 -10.08 -16.75
CA GLY A 41 -92.03 -8.78 -16.52
C GLY A 41 -92.04 -7.89 -17.77
N LEU A 42 -92.74 -6.75 -17.69
CA LEU A 42 -92.71 -5.71 -18.72
C LEU A 42 -91.48 -4.82 -18.53
N LEU A 43 -90.66 -4.69 -19.57
CA LEU A 43 -89.57 -3.73 -19.59
C LEU A 43 -90.01 -2.43 -20.26
N LEU A 44 -90.08 -1.35 -19.47
CA LEU A 44 -90.47 -0.02 -19.93
C LEU A 44 -89.29 0.74 -20.57
N PRO A 45 -89.55 1.76 -21.41
CA PRO A 45 -88.51 2.64 -21.93
C PRO A 45 -87.68 3.27 -20.81
N ARG A 46 -86.36 3.17 -20.94
CA ARG A 46 -85.40 3.64 -19.93
C ARG A 46 -84.74 4.94 -20.38
N LEU A 47 -84.89 5.98 -19.58
CA LEU A 47 -84.32 7.30 -19.87
C LEU A 47 -83.17 7.61 -18.91
N ASN A 48 -82.04 8.07 -19.47
CA ASN A 48 -80.94 8.68 -18.71
C ASN A 48 -81.21 10.18 -18.47
N ASP A 49 -80.34 10.89 -17.74
CA ASP A 49 -80.58 12.29 -17.35
C ASP A 49 -80.85 13.21 -18.57
N ALA A 50 -80.09 13.05 -19.65
CA ALA A 50 -80.26 13.81 -20.88
C ALA A 50 -81.61 13.51 -21.56
N GLY A 51 -81.97 12.23 -21.67
CA GLY A 51 -83.24 11.80 -22.24
C GLY A 51 -84.45 12.23 -21.40
N PHE A 52 -84.33 12.16 -20.08
CA PHE A 52 -85.39 12.59 -19.16
C PHE A 52 -85.54 14.12 -19.17
N THR A 53 -84.44 14.87 -19.25
CA THR A 53 -84.48 16.34 -19.39
C THR A 53 -85.11 16.73 -20.73
N ALA A 54 -84.75 16.05 -21.82
CA ALA A 54 -85.38 16.28 -23.13
C ALA A 54 -86.88 15.95 -23.10
N MET A 55 -87.27 14.86 -22.43
CA MET A 55 -88.67 14.44 -22.28
C MET A 55 -89.48 15.38 -21.38
N THR A 56 -88.88 15.91 -20.31
CA THR A 56 -89.53 16.86 -19.39
C THR A 56 -89.56 18.28 -19.94
N GLY A 57 -88.64 18.62 -20.85
CA GLY A 57 -88.60 19.88 -21.60
C GLY A 57 -89.66 20.00 -22.68
N VAL A 58 -90.37 18.90 -22.98
CA VAL A 58 -91.59 18.88 -23.78
C VAL A 58 -92.79 18.49 -22.91
N ASP A 59 -93.99 18.93 -23.27
CA ASP A 59 -95.19 18.56 -22.51
C ASP A 59 -95.73 17.19 -22.93
N ALA A 60 -95.03 16.14 -22.50
CA ALA A 60 -95.46 14.76 -22.71
C ALA A 60 -96.83 14.49 -22.06
N THR A 61 -97.62 13.62 -22.68
CA THR A 61 -99.00 13.33 -22.27
C THR A 61 -99.09 12.76 -20.85
N VAL A 62 -100.06 13.25 -20.07
CA VAL A 62 -100.34 12.78 -18.70
C VAL A 62 -100.77 11.32 -18.68
N GLY A 63 -100.29 10.57 -17.69
CA GLY A 63 -100.43 9.12 -17.58
C GLY A 63 -99.33 8.33 -18.28
N MET A 64 -98.43 8.99 -19.02
CA MET A 64 -97.26 8.32 -19.61
C MET A 64 -96.34 7.77 -18.50
N VAL A 65 -95.82 6.56 -18.73
CA VAL A 65 -95.00 5.82 -17.77
C VAL A 65 -93.62 5.52 -18.36
N VAL A 66 -92.58 5.86 -17.62
CA VAL A 66 -91.18 5.62 -18.01
C VAL A 66 -90.37 5.13 -16.80
N TYR A 67 -89.29 4.40 -17.08
CA TYR A 67 -88.31 4.09 -16.05
C TYR A 67 -87.13 5.04 -16.16
N TYR A 68 -86.94 5.88 -15.15
CA TYR A 68 -85.81 6.79 -15.10
C TYR A 68 -84.60 6.10 -14.46
N THR A 69 -83.41 6.26 -15.05
CA THR A 69 -82.17 5.65 -14.55
C THR A 69 -81.13 6.67 -14.09
N GLY A 70 -81.40 7.96 -14.27
CA GLY A 70 -80.48 9.03 -13.88
C GLY A 70 -80.61 9.44 -12.40
N SER A 71 -79.78 10.40 -12.00
CA SER A 71 -79.70 10.91 -10.63
C SER A 71 -80.04 12.39 -10.51
N SER A 72 -80.19 13.12 -11.63
CA SER A 72 -80.44 14.57 -11.62
C SER A 72 -81.82 15.00 -11.10
N HIS A 73 -82.66 14.05 -10.65
CA HIS A 73 -83.99 14.31 -10.10
C HIS A 73 -84.23 13.55 -8.78
N GLN A 74 -85.39 12.96 -8.51
CA GLN A 74 -85.69 12.17 -7.29
C GLN A 74 -85.08 10.75 -7.37
N GLY A 75 -83.95 10.62 -8.07
CA GLY A 75 -83.24 9.38 -8.34
C GLY A 75 -83.96 8.42 -9.32
N PRO A 76 -83.34 7.27 -9.64
CA PRO A 76 -83.91 6.30 -10.55
C PRO A 76 -85.21 5.70 -10.00
N GLY A 77 -86.12 5.32 -10.89
CA GLY A 77 -87.39 4.70 -10.52
C GLY A 77 -88.46 4.77 -11.60
N LEU A 78 -89.65 4.29 -11.26
CA LEU A 78 -90.82 4.37 -12.11
C LEU A 78 -91.49 5.73 -11.94
N TYR A 79 -91.57 6.49 -13.04
CA TYR A 79 -92.21 7.80 -13.05
C TYR A 79 -93.46 7.76 -13.89
N VAL A 80 -94.49 8.42 -13.37
CA VAL A 80 -95.73 8.67 -14.10
C VAL A 80 -95.92 10.18 -14.21
N LYS A 81 -96.23 10.65 -15.41
CA LYS A 81 -96.64 12.03 -15.61
C LYS A 81 -98.01 12.19 -14.96
N GLN A 82 -98.10 12.96 -13.87
CA GLN A 82 -99.37 13.15 -13.16
C GLN A 82 -100.11 14.41 -13.57
N THR A 83 -99.38 15.45 -14.01
CA THR A 83 -99.97 16.76 -14.35
C THR A 83 -99.40 17.29 -15.66
N ALA A 84 -100.19 18.01 -16.46
CA ALA A 84 -99.74 18.63 -17.72
C ALA A 84 -98.75 19.79 -17.48
N GLY A 85 -97.97 20.15 -18.49
CA GLY A 85 -96.96 21.24 -18.49
C GLY A 85 -95.51 20.75 -18.51
N THR A 86 -94.58 21.57 -19.01
CA THR A 86 -93.14 21.25 -19.06
C THR A 86 -92.48 21.37 -17.68
N GLY A 87 -91.51 20.50 -17.40
CA GLY A 87 -90.72 20.52 -16.17
C GLY A 87 -90.78 19.22 -15.38
N ALA A 88 -89.72 18.94 -14.64
CA ALA A 88 -89.54 17.68 -13.92
C ALA A 88 -90.55 17.46 -12.78
N GLY A 89 -91.01 18.52 -12.10
CA GLY A 89 -91.93 18.41 -10.94
C GLY A 89 -93.34 17.90 -11.26
N ASN A 90 -93.71 17.85 -12.54
CA ASN A 90 -95.00 17.30 -13.00
C ASN A 90 -94.95 15.77 -13.17
N TRP A 91 -93.76 15.19 -13.08
CA TRP A 91 -93.52 13.75 -13.09
C TRP A 91 -93.31 13.28 -11.66
N VAL A 92 -94.21 12.43 -11.20
CA VAL A 92 -94.16 11.92 -9.82
C VAL A 92 -93.60 10.52 -9.85
N LYS A 93 -92.60 10.29 -9.02
CA LYS A 93 -92.10 8.95 -8.72
C LYS A 93 -93.20 8.21 -7.96
N LEU A 94 -93.75 7.14 -8.53
CA LEU A 94 -94.64 6.28 -7.76
C LEU A 94 -93.78 5.57 -6.72
N ALA A 95 -94.17 5.73 -5.44
CA ALA A 95 -93.43 5.30 -4.26
C ALA A 95 -92.55 4.07 -4.49
N GLY A 96 -91.22 4.28 -4.48
CA GLY A 96 -90.28 3.22 -4.19
C GLY A 96 -90.44 2.78 -2.74
N SER A 97 -89.79 1.68 -2.36
CA SER A 97 -89.70 1.17 -0.98
C SER A 97 -89.58 2.26 0.10
N ASP A 98 -88.96 3.38 -0.23
CA ASP A 98 -88.73 4.57 0.58
C ASP A 98 -89.98 5.19 1.24
N LEU A 99 -91.20 4.98 0.71
CA LEU A 99 -92.44 5.50 1.33
C LEU A 99 -93.32 4.44 2.02
N ALA A 100 -93.02 3.14 1.89
CA ALA A 100 -93.68 2.07 2.66
C ALA A 100 -93.05 1.86 4.05
N ASP A 101 -91.80 2.31 4.22
CA ASP A 101 -91.00 2.21 5.45
C ASP A 101 -90.94 3.51 6.26
N GLY A 102 -91.44 4.62 5.73
CA GLY A 102 -91.34 5.95 6.36
C GLY A 102 -92.41 6.30 7.39
N SER A 103 -93.43 5.46 7.60
CA SER A 103 -94.53 5.72 8.56
C SER A 103 -94.49 4.77 9.75
N TRP A 104 -94.76 5.29 10.96
CA TRP A 104 -94.87 4.47 12.18
C TRP A 104 -96.26 3.82 12.28
N LYS A 105 -96.33 2.49 12.34
CA LYS A 105 -97.60 1.73 12.34
C LYS A 105 -98.10 1.46 13.76
N LEU A 106 -99.42 1.44 13.98
CA LEU A 106 -100.04 1.13 15.29
C LEU A 106 -99.66 -0.25 15.84
N GLY A 107 -99.43 -1.24 14.95
CA GLY A 107 -98.99 -2.59 15.32
C GLY A 107 -97.47 -2.74 15.46
N GLY A 108 -96.71 -1.64 15.29
CA GLY A 108 -95.25 -1.65 15.25
C GLY A 108 -94.66 -1.94 13.87
N ASN A 109 -93.35 -1.67 13.74
CA ASN A 109 -92.57 -1.92 12.53
C ASN A 109 -91.51 -3.01 12.83
N LEU A 110 -91.29 -3.94 11.90
CA LEU A 110 -90.23 -4.96 11.99
C LEU A 110 -88.97 -4.51 11.23
N SER A 111 -87.81 -5.04 11.60
CA SER A 111 -86.54 -4.88 10.87
C SER A 111 -86.10 -3.43 10.64
N ILE A 112 -86.27 -2.57 11.65
CA ILE A 112 -85.83 -1.17 11.65
C ILE A 112 -84.31 -1.05 11.54
N ASP A 113 -83.82 -0.10 10.73
CA ASP A 113 -82.43 0.40 10.74
C ASP A 113 -82.33 1.63 11.67
N PRO A 114 -81.76 1.47 12.88
CA PRO A 114 -81.71 2.56 13.86
C PRO A 114 -80.88 3.78 13.45
N ALA A 115 -80.03 3.67 12.42
CA ALA A 115 -79.19 4.79 11.98
C ALA A 115 -79.98 5.86 11.21
N ASN A 116 -81.02 5.43 10.51
CA ASN A 116 -81.74 6.28 9.56
C ASN A 116 -83.25 6.33 9.82
N GLN A 117 -83.79 5.37 10.59
CA GLN A 117 -85.23 5.23 10.83
C GLN A 117 -85.53 5.39 12.31
N PHE A 118 -86.27 6.44 12.65
CA PHE A 118 -86.66 6.74 14.02
C PHE A 118 -88.03 7.40 14.09
N LEU A 119 -88.67 7.29 15.25
CA LEU A 119 -89.84 8.08 15.60
C LEU A 119 -89.36 9.40 16.20
N GLY A 120 -89.40 10.48 15.41
CA GLY A 120 -89.04 11.80 15.89
C GLY A 120 -89.00 12.85 14.80
N THR A 121 -88.33 13.96 15.09
CA THR A 121 -88.13 15.11 14.22
C THR A 121 -86.67 15.18 13.79
N THR A 122 -86.41 15.67 12.58
CA THR A 122 -85.05 15.94 12.08
C THR A 122 -84.63 17.40 12.26
N ASP A 123 -85.52 18.25 12.76
CA ASP A 123 -85.31 19.66 13.06
C ASP A 123 -85.41 19.95 14.56
N ALA A 124 -85.19 21.22 14.95
CA ALA A 124 -85.17 21.65 16.34
C ALA A 124 -86.58 21.80 16.97
N GLN A 125 -87.46 20.83 16.70
CA GLN A 125 -88.79 20.74 17.30
C GLN A 125 -88.89 19.53 18.23
N PRO A 126 -89.66 19.62 19.32
CA PRO A 126 -89.81 18.52 20.27
C PRO A 126 -90.71 17.41 19.75
N VAL A 127 -90.47 16.18 20.23
CA VAL A 127 -91.38 15.05 20.06
C VAL A 127 -92.32 15.00 21.26
N ILE A 128 -93.62 15.20 21.02
CA ILE A 128 -94.63 15.30 22.09
C ILE A 128 -95.66 14.18 21.94
N ILE A 129 -95.90 13.45 23.03
CA ILE A 129 -96.99 12.48 23.14
C ILE A 129 -98.09 13.07 24.01
N LYS A 130 -99.32 13.09 23.46
CA LYS A 130 -100.50 13.67 24.09
C LYS A 130 -101.61 12.63 24.24
N THR A 131 -102.44 12.81 25.25
CA THR A 131 -103.72 12.12 25.40
C THR A 131 -104.78 13.17 25.69
N ASP A 132 -105.89 13.15 24.94
CA ASP A 132 -106.94 14.17 25.01
C ASP A 132 -106.38 15.60 24.87
N ALA A 133 -105.48 15.79 23.91
CA ALA A 133 -104.73 17.02 23.66
C ALA A 133 -103.83 17.54 24.82
N VAL A 134 -103.70 16.80 25.92
CA VAL A 134 -102.80 17.14 27.04
C VAL A 134 -101.46 16.43 26.88
N GLU A 135 -100.36 17.18 26.99
CA GLU A 135 -99.00 16.64 27.01
C GLU A 135 -98.77 15.75 28.24
N ARG A 136 -98.32 14.52 28.00
CA ARG A 136 -97.96 13.56 29.05
C ARG A 136 -96.46 13.30 29.08
N PHE A 137 -95.85 13.37 27.92
CA PHE A 137 -94.46 13.01 27.70
C PHE A 137 -93.91 13.87 26.57
N LYS A 138 -92.72 14.43 26.78
CA LYS A 138 -92.04 15.26 25.79
C LYS A 138 -90.56 14.93 25.79
N ILE A 139 -90.01 14.76 24.59
CA ILE A 139 -88.57 14.87 24.35
C ILE A 139 -88.39 16.26 23.74
N THR A 140 -87.69 17.12 24.46
CA THR A 140 -87.39 18.48 24.00
C THR A 140 -86.50 18.45 22.76
N GLU A 141 -86.51 19.53 22.01
CA GLU A 141 -85.61 19.80 20.89
C GLU A 141 -84.12 19.69 21.26
N THR A 142 -83.79 19.80 22.55
CA THR A 142 -82.43 19.61 23.09
C THR A 142 -82.17 18.19 23.62
N GLY A 143 -83.12 17.27 23.44
CA GLY A 143 -83.01 15.86 23.82
C GLY A 143 -83.34 15.56 25.28
N GLN A 144 -83.72 16.55 26.09
CA GLN A 144 -84.17 16.31 27.46
C GLN A 144 -85.54 15.64 27.48
N LEU A 145 -85.64 14.53 28.19
CA LEU A 145 -86.91 13.88 28.50
C LEU A 145 -87.61 14.59 29.65
N ILE A 146 -88.85 15.02 29.41
CA ILE A 146 -89.73 15.65 30.40
C ILE A 146 -90.99 14.81 30.55
N LEU A 147 -91.26 14.41 31.79
CA LEU A 147 -92.51 13.79 32.21
C LEU A 147 -93.40 14.85 32.86
N ALA A 148 -94.69 14.89 32.50
CA ALA A 148 -95.62 15.83 33.09
C ALA A 148 -95.80 15.54 34.61
N ALA A 149 -95.25 16.41 35.46
CA ALA A 149 -95.17 16.21 36.91
C ALA A 149 -96.53 16.02 37.59
N ALA A 150 -97.61 16.60 37.05
CA ALA A 150 -98.96 16.55 37.62
C ALA A 150 -99.57 15.13 37.67
N GLY A 151 -99.05 14.18 36.89
CA GLY A 151 -99.54 12.80 36.86
C GLY A 151 -98.75 11.83 37.74
N ILE A 152 -97.67 12.26 38.40
CA ILE A 152 -96.78 11.39 39.19
C ILE A 152 -96.99 11.70 40.69
N PRO A 153 -97.58 10.78 41.48
CA PRO A 153 -97.86 11.00 42.89
C PRO A 153 -96.60 11.36 43.71
N VAL A 154 -96.75 12.28 44.65
CA VAL A 154 -95.66 12.85 45.47
C VAL A 154 -95.64 12.20 46.84
N ASP A 155 -94.46 11.87 47.37
CA ASP A 155 -94.32 11.44 48.78
C ASP A 155 -93.77 12.57 49.70
N ASN A 156 -93.01 13.56 49.18
CA ASN A 156 -92.66 14.87 49.79
C ASN A 156 -91.57 15.63 48.95
N THR A 157 -91.07 16.78 49.43
CA THR A 157 -90.24 17.76 48.69
C THR A 157 -88.74 17.80 49.07
N GLU A 158 -87.91 17.75 48.02
CA GLU A 158 -86.46 18.02 47.87
C GLU A 158 -85.47 16.82 47.74
N ASN A 159 -84.61 16.92 46.70
CA ASN A 159 -83.75 15.94 45.99
C ASN A 159 -84.40 14.60 45.62
N GLN A 160 -84.89 14.48 44.38
CA GLN A 160 -85.78 13.39 43.94
C GLN A 160 -85.07 12.42 42.99
N VAL A 161 -85.09 11.12 43.33
CA VAL A 161 -84.83 10.03 42.39
C VAL A 161 -86.15 9.36 42.00
N LEU A 162 -86.26 8.96 40.74
CA LEU A 162 -87.36 8.11 40.26
C LEU A 162 -87.09 6.66 40.67
N LEU A 163 -88.02 6.03 41.38
CA LEU A 163 -88.01 4.62 41.74
C LEU A 163 -89.02 3.87 40.87
N LEU A 164 -88.59 2.74 40.32
CA LEU A 164 -89.53 1.70 39.91
C LEU A 164 -90.02 0.97 41.15
N ALA A 165 -91.32 1.02 41.41
CA ALA A 165 -91.96 0.16 42.39
C ALA A 165 -92.12 -1.27 41.82
N ALA A 166 -92.24 -2.27 42.70
CA ALA A 166 -92.36 -3.68 42.31
C ALA A 166 -93.62 -3.98 41.47
N ASP A 167 -94.61 -3.08 41.50
CA ASP A 167 -95.82 -3.11 40.67
C ASP A 167 -95.60 -2.53 39.26
N GLY A 168 -94.37 -2.11 38.93
CA GLY A 168 -94.00 -1.50 37.65
C GLY A 168 -94.29 -0.01 37.55
N THR A 169 -94.85 0.62 38.58
CA THR A 169 -95.14 2.06 38.58
C THR A 169 -93.90 2.89 38.90
N VAL A 170 -93.83 4.10 38.35
CA VAL A 170 -92.75 5.04 38.60
C VAL A 170 -93.18 6.02 39.71
N LYS A 171 -92.41 6.07 40.79
CA LYS A 171 -92.61 6.98 41.95
C LYS A 171 -91.38 7.87 42.14
N ARG A 172 -91.51 8.98 42.88
CA ARG A 172 -90.36 9.84 43.26
C ARG A 172 -90.08 9.76 44.77
N LYS A 173 -88.82 9.54 45.16
CA LYS A 173 -88.35 9.44 46.58
C LYS A 173 -87.05 10.23 46.79
N SER A 174 -86.80 10.72 48.00
CA SER A 174 -85.57 11.43 48.35
C SER A 174 -84.44 10.52 48.87
N LEU A 175 -83.18 10.85 48.54
CA LEU A 175 -81.97 10.17 49.04
C LEU A 175 -81.07 11.12 49.85
N SER A 176 -80.55 10.64 50.99
CA SER A 176 -79.42 11.24 51.73
C SER A 176 -78.19 10.34 51.54
N LEU A 177 -77.05 10.92 51.17
CA LEU A 177 -76.12 10.20 50.27
C LEU A 177 -74.94 9.44 50.88
N THR A 178 -74.60 9.47 52.19
CA THR A 178 -73.64 8.51 52.81
C THR A 178 -73.37 8.81 54.29
N MET A 179 -73.38 7.78 55.17
CA MET A 179 -73.12 7.87 56.63
C MET A 179 -71.75 7.29 57.01
N VAL A 180 -70.72 8.12 56.91
CA VAL A 180 -69.66 8.26 57.92
C VAL A 180 -69.65 9.74 58.26
N GLU A 181 -70.12 10.12 59.46
CA GLU A 181 -70.26 11.53 59.84
C GLU A 181 -68.92 12.15 60.24
N SER A 182 -68.02 11.36 60.83
CA SER A 182 -66.62 11.72 61.05
C SER A 182 -65.72 10.50 61.22
N MET A 183 -64.42 10.65 60.96
CA MET A 183 -63.39 9.66 61.29
C MET A 183 -62.23 10.37 62.00
N ASN A 184 -61.88 9.92 63.22
CA ASN A 184 -60.95 10.60 64.13
C ASN A 184 -61.25 12.11 64.30
N GLY A 185 -62.53 12.49 64.35
CA GLY A 185 -62.97 13.88 64.51
C GLY A 185 -62.97 14.73 63.23
N GLN A 186 -62.54 14.18 62.10
CA GLN A 186 -62.55 14.84 60.79
C GLN A 186 -63.84 14.54 60.02
N SER A 187 -64.40 15.52 59.31
CA SER A 187 -65.61 15.39 58.48
C SER A 187 -65.38 15.97 57.08
N GLY A 188 -66.14 15.50 56.09
CA GLY A 188 -65.94 15.87 54.67
C GLY A 188 -65.00 14.91 53.93
N ALA A 189 -64.43 15.38 52.81
CA ALA A 189 -63.47 14.58 52.04
C ALA A 189 -62.19 14.37 52.85
N LEU A 190 -61.84 13.11 53.11
CA LEU A 190 -60.69 12.74 53.93
C LEU A 190 -59.61 12.06 53.09
N THR A 191 -58.37 12.52 53.24
CA THR A 191 -57.18 11.91 52.61
C THR A 191 -56.40 11.11 53.64
N LEU A 192 -56.19 9.81 53.36
CA LEU A 192 -55.33 8.95 54.16
C LEU A 192 -53.89 9.04 53.64
N LYS A 193 -52.94 9.34 54.52
CA LYS A 193 -51.51 9.47 54.17
C LYS A 193 -50.64 8.64 55.10
N ILE A 194 -49.41 8.34 54.65
CA ILE A 194 -48.36 7.76 55.48
C ILE A 194 -47.27 8.82 55.66
N GLY A 195 -46.86 9.06 56.90
CA GLY A 195 -45.79 9.98 57.30
C GLY A 195 -44.62 9.25 57.97
N ALA A 196 -43.47 9.92 58.07
CA ALA A 196 -42.31 9.39 58.79
C ALA A 196 -42.43 9.72 60.28
N GLY A 197 -42.51 8.69 61.12
CA GLY A 197 -42.59 8.80 62.58
C GLY A 197 -41.23 8.98 63.23
N THR A 198 -41.12 9.94 64.16
CA THR A 198 -39.90 10.24 64.92
C THR A 198 -39.82 9.57 66.29
N GLY A 199 -40.83 8.78 66.66
CA GLY A 199 -40.96 8.17 67.99
C GLY A 199 -41.37 6.71 67.91
N TYR A 200 -41.01 5.95 68.95
CA TYR A 200 -41.39 4.55 69.09
C TYR A 200 -42.77 4.36 69.71
N GLU A 201 -43.26 5.33 70.48
CA GLU A 201 -44.56 5.22 71.16
C GLU A 201 -45.30 6.56 71.22
N THR A 202 -46.60 6.47 70.91
CA THR A 202 -47.68 7.48 70.96
C THR A 202 -47.84 8.43 69.77
N GLY A 203 -49.02 8.36 69.13
CA GLY A 203 -49.45 9.25 68.04
C GLY A 203 -49.29 8.69 66.64
N GLU A 204 -49.46 7.38 66.43
CA GLU A 204 -49.32 6.75 65.10
C GLU A 204 -50.30 7.34 64.09
N ILE A 205 -51.44 7.87 64.52
CA ILE A 205 -52.42 8.54 63.66
C ILE A 205 -52.52 10.02 64.04
N ASP A 206 -52.06 10.90 63.15
CA ASP A 206 -52.19 12.35 63.25
C ASP A 206 -53.44 12.82 62.47
N ALA A 207 -54.37 13.45 63.18
CA ALA A 207 -55.62 14.02 62.67
C ALA A 207 -55.70 15.53 62.88
N SER A 208 -54.59 16.21 63.14
CA SER A 208 -54.54 17.66 63.43
C SER A 208 -54.87 18.54 62.22
N THR A 209 -54.67 18.02 61.00
CA THR A 209 -54.92 18.75 59.75
C THR A 209 -56.33 18.44 59.23
N PRO A 210 -57.20 19.46 59.03
CA PRO A 210 -58.54 19.25 58.51
C PRO A 210 -58.57 18.51 57.17
N GLY A 211 -59.35 17.45 57.06
CA GLY A 211 -59.46 16.66 55.83
C GLY A 211 -58.28 15.70 55.54
N GLU A 212 -57.35 15.52 56.47
CA GLU A 212 -56.26 14.54 56.36
C GLU A 212 -56.10 13.67 57.61
N LEU A 213 -55.72 12.41 57.40
CA LEU A 213 -55.38 11.48 58.46
C LEU A 213 -54.06 10.79 58.11
N THR A 214 -53.01 11.04 58.89
CA THR A 214 -51.65 10.56 58.58
C THR A 214 -51.23 9.45 59.53
N LEU A 215 -50.84 8.29 59.00
CA LEU A 215 -50.21 7.19 59.74
C LEU A 215 -48.69 7.38 59.77
N ASN A 216 -48.12 7.70 60.93
CA ASN A 216 -46.69 7.92 61.12
C ASN A 216 -45.95 6.62 61.46
N LEU A 217 -45.22 6.05 60.51
CA LEU A 217 -44.46 4.81 60.68
C LEU A 217 -42.99 5.09 61.06
N PRO A 218 -42.37 4.33 61.99
CA PRO A 218 -41.00 4.56 62.41
C PRO A 218 -39.99 4.26 61.30
N VAL A 219 -39.12 5.23 61.01
CA VAL A 219 -38.00 5.10 60.08
C VAL A 219 -36.68 5.05 60.84
N MET A 220 -35.72 4.23 60.40
CA MET A 220 -34.38 4.19 61.01
C MET A 220 -33.64 5.49 60.72
N SER A 221 -33.21 6.18 61.78
CA SER A 221 -32.37 7.38 61.70
C SER A 221 -31.15 7.19 62.58
N GLY A 222 -29.96 7.26 61.98
CA GLY A 222 -28.70 7.16 62.71
C GLY A 222 -28.42 8.33 63.66
N ALA A 223 -29.29 9.36 63.68
CA ALA A 223 -29.13 10.55 64.52
C ALA A 223 -29.75 10.41 65.92
N ASN A 224 -30.59 9.39 66.16
CA ASN A 224 -31.18 9.14 67.47
C ASN A 224 -30.85 7.70 67.95
N PRO A 225 -29.99 7.52 68.96
CA PRO A 225 -29.62 6.18 69.44
C PRO A 225 -30.80 5.37 70.02
N ALA A 226 -31.96 5.99 70.26
CA ALA A 226 -33.19 5.29 70.66
C ALA A 226 -33.97 4.66 69.49
N GLN A 227 -33.63 4.97 68.22
CA GLN A 227 -34.29 4.42 67.02
C GLN A 227 -33.47 3.28 66.40
N ALA A 228 -33.27 2.20 67.16
CA ALA A 228 -32.43 1.07 66.75
C ALA A 228 -33.04 0.13 65.68
N GLN A 229 -34.35 0.23 65.40
CA GLN A 229 -35.05 -0.59 64.41
C GLN A 229 -36.17 0.25 63.73
N GLY A 230 -36.53 -0.08 62.49
CA GLY A 230 -37.53 0.66 61.70
C GLY A 230 -37.41 0.40 60.21
N PHE A 231 -38.27 1.01 59.39
CA PHE A 231 -38.12 0.96 57.92
C PHE A 231 -36.93 1.81 57.47
N ILE A 232 -36.19 1.38 56.46
CA ILE A 232 -35.16 2.22 55.82
C ILE A 232 -35.82 3.35 55.03
N SER A 233 -35.24 4.54 55.06
CA SER A 233 -35.70 5.63 54.21
C SER A 233 -35.45 5.29 52.73
N TYR A 234 -36.23 5.88 51.80
CA TYR A 234 -35.95 5.72 50.37
C TYR A 234 -34.53 6.18 50.02
N ALA A 235 -34.02 7.23 50.67
CA ALA A 235 -32.65 7.71 50.48
C ALA A 235 -31.60 6.69 50.92
N ASP A 236 -31.82 6.00 52.05
CA ASP A 236 -30.90 4.95 52.51
C ASP A 236 -31.03 3.66 51.70
N TRP A 237 -32.23 3.34 51.22
CA TRP A 237 -32.42 2.29 50.22
C TRP A 237 -31.68 2.64 48.93
N VAL A 238 -31.75 3.88 48.43
CA VAL A 238 -30.98 4.34 47.26
C VAL A 238 -29.48 4.22 47.51
N ARG A 239 -28.97 4.52 48.72
CA ARG A 239 -27.55 4.29 49.04
C ARG A 239 -27.18 2.81 48.98
N PHE A 240 -28.02 1.93 49.53
CA PHE A 240 -27.81 0.49 49.49
C PHE A 240 -27.93 -0.07 48.07
N ASP A 241 -28.92 0.38 47.30
CA ASP A 241 -29.13 0.04 45.89
C ASP A 241 -27.98 0.57 45.02
N HIS A 242 -27.45 1.76 45.31
CA HIS A 242 -26.27 2.31 44.65
C HIS A 242 -25.01 1.50 44.98
N MET A 243 -24.83 1.05 46.22
CA MET A 243 -23.77 0.07 46.53
C MET A 243 -23.96 -1.26 45.80
N ALA A 244 -25.21 -1.69 45.58
CA ALA A 244 -25.52 -2.91 44.82
C ALA A 244 -25.40 -2.73 43.28
N THR A 245 -25.63 -1.52 42.77
CA THR A 245 -25.75 -1.20 41.34
C THR A 245 -24.50 -0.54 40.76
N ALA A 246 -23.97 0.48 41.43
CA ALA A 246 -22.77 1.21 41.01
C ALA A 246 -21.48 0.69 41.69
N GLY A 247 -21.59 0.07 42.87
CA GLY A 247 -20.49 -0.60 43.54
C GLY A 247 -19.32 0.34 43.89
N VAL A 248 -18.12 -0.01 43.42
CA VAL A 248 -16.88 0.75 43.61
C VAL A 248 -16.46 1.37 42.28
N SER A 249 -16.37 2.69 42.22
CA SER A 249 -15.99 3.45 41.02
C SER A 249 -14.51 3.86 41.06
N MET A 250 -13.99 4.31 39.90
CA MET A 250 -12.59 4.71 39.75
C MET A 250 -12.48 6.21 39.51
N ALA A 251 -11.68 6.89 40.36
CA ALA A 251 -11.43 8.33 40.27
C ALA A 251 -10.52 8.70 39.11
N THR A 252 -10.44 10.01 38.85
CA THR A 252 -9.33 10.58 38.07
C THR A 252 -8.00 10.23 38.72
N PRO A 253 -6.99 9.76 37.96
CA PRO A 253 -5.68 9.43 38.51
C PRO A 253 -5.02 10.59 39.26
N ILE A 254 -4.35 10.28 40.37
CA ILE A 254 -3.57 11.24 41.16
C ILE A 254 -2.20 11.42 40.49
N THR A 255 -1.90 12.65 40.08
CA THR A 255 -0.67 12.99 39.32
C THR A 255 0.30 13.89 40.09
N ASP A 256 0.02 14.21 41.35
CA ASP A 256 0.82 15.14 42.16
C ASP A 256 1.67 14.43 43.23
N GLY A 257 1.67 13.09 43.24
CA GLY A 257 2.40 12.30 44.23
C GLY A 257 1.73 12.25 45.61
N SER A 258 0.52 12.79 45.76
CA SER A 258 -0.23 12.76 47.02
C SER A 258 -0.87 11.41 47.33
N GLN A 259 -0.73 10.41 46.45
CA GLN A 259 -1.09 9.03 46.74
C GLN A 259 -0.31 8.53 47.97
N GLY A 260 -1.01 7.96 48.95
CA GLY A 260 -0.38 7.39 50.14
C GLY A 260 0.65 6.29 49.80
N THR A 261 1.37 5.77 50.80
CA THR A 261 2.49 4.81 50.64
C THR A 261 2.19 3.54 49.82
N ASN A 262 0.91 3.26 49.58
CA ASN A 262 0.42 2.06 48.91
C ASN A 262 -0.04 2.30 47.45
N GLY A 263 0.07 3.53 46.93
CA GLY A 263 -0.19 3.85 45.52
C GLY A 263 -1.67 4.02 45.13
N ALA A 264 -2.59 3.85 46.08
CA ALA A 264 -4.02 4.10 45.90
C ALA A 264 -4.67 4.59 47.19
N THR A 265 -5.75 5.35 47.08
CA THR A 265 -6.63 5.76 48.19
C THR A 265 -8.07 5.38 47.90
N VAL A 266 -8.87 5.14 48.94
CA VAL A 266 -10.31 4.86 48.82
C VAL A 266 -11.07 5.93 49.60
N THR A 267 -11.98 6.63 48.93
CA THR A 267 -12.79 7.71 49.51
C THR A 267 -14.27 7.47 49.25
N ALA A 268 -15.14 7.97 50.11
CA ALA A 268 -16.59 7.91 49.88
C ALA A 268 -16.99 8.93 48.79
N ASP A 269 -17.83 8.53 47.84
CA ASP A 269 -18.21 9.34 46.66
C ASP A 269 -19.29 10.41 46.92
N GLY A 270 -19.67 10.61 48.19
CA GLY A 270 -20.71 11.56 48.62
C GLY A 270 -22.15 11.10 48.36
N SER A 271 -22.37 10.05 47.58
CA SER A 271 -23.70 9.46 47.28
C SER A 271 -23.92 8.09 47.94
N GLY A 272 -22.92 7.58 48.65
CA GLY A 272 -22.99 6.34 49.44
C GLY A 272 -22.14 5.19 48.87
N GLY A 273 -21.47 5.39 47.73
CA GLY A 273 -20.49 4.46 47.17
C GLY A 273 -19.05 4.78 47.58
N PHE A 274 -18.11 3.96 47.09
CA PHE A 274 -16.67 4.16 47.27
C PHE A 274 -16.01 4.44 45.94
N GLU A 275 -15.09 5.40 45.93
CA GLU A 275 -14.25 5.76 44.81
C GLU A 275 -12.80 5.39 45.14
N ILE A 276 -12.14 4.65 44.25
CA ILE A 276 -10.71 4.36 44.36
C ILE A 276 -9.95 5.36 43.49
N ALA A 277 -9.01 6.11 44.08
CA ALA A 277 -8.09 6.97 43.35
C ALA A 277 -6.71 6.30 43.26
N LEU A 278 -6.22 6.10 42.04
CA LEU A 278 -4.92 5.48 41.76
C LEU A 278 -3.88 6.57 41.50
N GLY A 279 -2.72 6.49 42.14
CA GLY A 279 -1.63 7.42 41.90
C GLY A 279 -0.60 6.88 40.92
N GLU A 280 0.11 7.78 40.26
CA GLU A 280 1.19 7.42 39.33
C GLU A 280 2.42 6.79 40.00
N ALA A 281 3.15 5.94 39.29
CA ALA A 281 4.40 5.37 39.81
C ALA A 281 5.48 6.47 39.91
N THR A 282 6.09 6.60 41.09
CA THR A 282 7.20 7.54 41.32
C THR A 282 8.45 6.81 41.81
N ALA A 283 9.55 7.55 41.98
CA ALA A 283 10.79 6.97 42.50
C ALA A 283 10.63 6.45 43.95
N ALA A 284 9.69 7.02 44.71
CA ALA A 284 9.52 6.78 46.14
C ALA A 284 8.22 6.03 46.50
N ALA A 285 7.26 5.93 45.57
CA ALA A 285 5.97 5.30 45.84
C ALA A 285 5.51 4.42 44.66
N PRO A 286 4.87 3.26 44.93
CA PRO A 286 4.25 2.45 43.90
C PRO A 286 3.05 3.17 43.30
N GLY A 287 2.67 2.81 42.07
CA GLY A 287 1.54 3.42 41.38
C GLY A 287 1.34 2.90 39.97
N ILE A 288 0.44 3.52 39.23
CA ILE A 288 0.13 3.19 37.83
C ILE A 288 1.12 3.84 36.85
N VAL A 289 1.37 3.17 35.74
CA VAL A 289 2.20 3.71 34.64
C VAL A 289 1.31 4.49 33.68
N ASN A 290 1.67 5.73 33.37
CA ASN A 290 0.88 6.62 32.51
C ASN A 290 1.76 7.27 31.41
N ILE A 291 1.17 8.16 30.61
CA ILE A 291 1.84 8.84 29.48
C ILE A 291 2.73 10.03 29.89
N GLY A 292 2.70 10.42 31.17
CA GLY A 292 3.55 11.45 31.75
C GLY A 292 4.98 10.97 31.97
N ALA A 293 5.88 11.91 32.26
CA ALA A 293 7.25 11.56 32.64
C ALA A 293 7.25 10.90 34.02
N GLN A 294 7.79 9.69 34.12
CA GLN A 294 7.84 8.93 35.36
C GLN A 294 9.25 8.43 35.64
N THR A 295 9.58 8.32 36.93
CA THR A 295 10.87 7.79 37.41
C THR A 295 10.60 6.57 38.27
N PHE A 296 11.27 5.45 38.00
CA PHE A 296 11.14 4.22 38.78
C PHE A 296 12.38 3.99 39.66
N GLY A 297 12.21 3.92 40.98
CA GLY A 297 13.30 3.63 41.92
C GLY A 297 13.50 2.13 42.17
N GLY A 298 14.73 1.72 42.52
CA GLY A 298 15.11 0.32 42.78
C GLY A 298 15.30 -0.53 41.51
N ASP A 299 15.71 -1.80 41.68
CA ASP A 299 15.97 -2.70 40.55
C ASP A 299 14.68 -3.03 39.78
N LYS A 300 14.77 -3.04 38.44
CA LYS A 300 13.65 -3.38 37.54
C LYS A 300 14.02 -4.57 36.66
N THR A 301 13.10 -5.52 36.56
CA THR A 301 13.25 -6.71 35.70
C THR A 301 12.12 -6.74 34.67
N PHE A 302 12.46 -6.74 33.38
CA PHE A 302 11.52 -6.92 32.26
C PHE A 302 11.79 -8.27 31.60
N SER A 303 10.82 -9.19 31.60
CA SER A 303 11.00 -10.58 31.12
C SER A 303 10.75 -10.77 29.62
N GLY A 304 10.22 -9.75 28.93
CA GLY A 304 9.91 -9.78 27.50
C GLY A 304 10.71 -8.76 26.67
N LEU A 305 10.42 -8.72 25.35
CA LEU A 305 10.98 -7.70 24.46
C LEU A 305 10.60 -6.30 24.95
N THR A 306 11.60 -5.47 25.20
CA THR A 306 11.41 -4.06 25.57
C THR A 306 11.89 -3.19 24.42
N THR A 307 11.02 -2.33 23.90
CA THR A 307 11.32 -1.41 22.79
C THR A 307 11.33 0.02 23.29
N PHE A 308 12.43 0.74 23.04
CA PHE A 308 12.55 2.18 23.32
C PHE A 308 12.66 2.92 21.97
N SER A 309 11.71 3.82 21.70
CA SER A 309 11.63 4.53 20.41
C SER A 309 12.54 5.76 20.30
N ASN A 310 13.29 6.08 21.36
CA ASN A 310 14.19 7.23 21.45
C ASN A 310 15.50 6.80 22.12
N ASN A 311 16.39 7.76 22.36
CA ASN A 311 17.68 7.54 23.02
C ASN A 311 17.49 6.87 24.38
N VAL A 312 18.28 5.81 24.61
CA VAL A 312 18.42 5.17 25.91
C VAL A 312 19.75 5.58 26.50
N THR A 313 19.70 6.33 27.60
CA THR A 313 20.89 6.67 28.38
C THR A 313 21.05 5.63 29.50
N VAL A 314 22.14 4.86 29.47
CA VAL A 314 22.51 3.94 30.56
C VAL A 314 23.59 4.64 31.38
N ASP A 315 23.20 5.28 32.48
CA ASP A 315 24.12 5.99 33.39
C ASP A 315 23.90 5.51 34.83
N ASN A 316 24.98 5.09 35.49
CA ASN A 316 24.97 4.69 36.90
C ASN A 316 25.36 5.87 37.83
N GLY A 317 25.40 7.10 37.31
CA GLY A 317 25.70 8.33 38.03
C GLY A 317 27.11 8.44 38.62
N THR A 318 27.95 7.41 38.50
CA THR A 318 29.26 7.30 39.17
C THR A 318 30.39 6.79 38.27
N GLY A 319 30.20 6.79 36.94
CA GLY A 319 31.30 6.60 35.98
C GLY A 319 31.82 5.17 35.84
N GLY A 320 30.99 4.14 36.06
CA GLY A 320 31.42 2.74 35.94
C GLY A 320 30.29 1.72 35.80
N GLY A 321 29.24 2.02 35.03
CA GLY A 321 28.19 1.04 34.73
C GLY A 321 28.54 0.21 33.48
N ASN A 322 28.45 -1.13 33.59
CA ASN A 322 28.58 -2.02 32.44
C ASN A 322 27.22 -2.28 31.78
N LEU A 323 27.17 -2.30 30.45
CA LEU A 323 26.04 -2.85 29.69
C LEU A 323 26.31 -4.34 29.41
N ASP A 324 25.71 -5.23 30.19
CA ASP A 324 25.81 -6.68 29.97
C ASP A 324 24.80 -7.14 28.91
N VAL A 325 25.28 -7.51 27.72
CA VAL A 325 24.46 -8.05 26.62
C VAL A 325 24.82 -9.52 26.40
N LYS A 326 24.02 -10.42 26.95
CA LYS A 326 24.18 -11.89 26.79
C LYS A 326 23.81 -12.41 25.39
N GLY A 327 23.48 -11.51 24.45
CA GLY A 327 23.04 -11.81 23.09
C GLY A 327 23.72 -10.92 22.04
N LYS A 328 23.09 -10.74 20.86
CA LYS A 328 23.63 -9.88 19.79
C LYS A 328 23.35 -8.40 20.07
N LEU A 329 24.38 -7.55 19.94
CA LEU A 329 24.26 -6.09 19.97
C LEU A 329 24.35 -5.53 18.54
N ASN A 330 23.31 -4.83 18.09
CA ASN A 330 23.28 -4.16 16.78
C ASN A 330 23.41 -2.64 16.98
N ILE A 331 24.49 -2.03 16.45
CA ILE A 331 24.75 -0.58 16.57
C ILE A 331 24.58 0.04 15.18
N GLY A 332 23.49 0.77 14.97
CA GLY A 332 23.30 1.57 13.75
C GLY A 332 24.07 2.88 13.84
N PHE A 333 25.00 3.14 12.92
CA PHE A 333 25.71 4.42 12.86
C PHE A 333 25.03 5.39 11.88
N PRO A 334 24.64 6.61 12.31
CA PRO A 334 24.27 7.67 11.39
C PRO A 334 25.53 8.42 10.94
N SER A 335 26.04 8.08 9.75
CA SER A 335 27.17 8.71 9.03
C SER A 335 28.59 8.57 9.63
N LEU A 336 29.56 8.25 8.77
CA LEU A 336 30.97 8.03 9.10
C LEU A 336 31.69 9.35 9.45
N TYR A 337 32.34 9.41 10.61
CA TYR A 337 33.21 10.52 11.03
C TYR A 337 34.64 10.30 10.49
N ALA A 338 35.15 11.22 9.69
CA ALA A 338 36.51 11.19 9.12
C ALA A 338 37.34 12.37 9.66
N PRO A 339 38.18 12.18 10.70
CA PRO A 339 39.03 13.25 11.22
C PRO A 339 40.31 13.45 10.38
N SER A 340 40.79 14.70 10.30
CA SER A 340 42.06 15.13 9.68
C SER A 340 42.90 15.93 10.70
N PRO A 341 44.22 15.66 10.87
CA PRO A 341 45.04 14.71 10.13
C PRO A 341 44.74 13.25 10.52
N ALA A 342 44.96 12.32 9.57
CA ALA A 342 44.67 10.91 9.75
C ALA A 342 45.39 10.37 11.01
N PRO A 343 44.67 9.77 11.96
CA PRO A 343 45.29 9.23 13.16
C PRO A 343 46.24 8.09 12.79
N ALA A 344 47.37 7.99 13.49
CA ALA A 344 48.39 6.96 13.27
C ALA A 344 47.84 5.52 13.44
N SER A 345 46.67 5.38 14.08
CA SER A 345 45.97 4.13 14.28
C SER A 345 44.45 4.34 14.35
N TYR A 346 43.70 3.35 13.87
CA TYR A 346 42.24 3.29 13.99
C TYR A 346 41.83 2.38 15.15
N ASN A 347 40.85 2.80 15.95
CA ASN A 347 40.18 1.91 16.90
C ASN A 347 39.07 1.14 16.18
N LEU A 348 39.37 -0.08 15.78
CA LEU A 348 38.43 -0.96 15.09
C LEU A 348 37.72 -1.87 16.09
N LEU A 349 36.42 -2.09 15.93
CA LEU A 349 35.74 -3.19 16.62
C LEU A 349 36.09 -4.49 15.89
N VAL A 350 36.91 -5.33 16.51
CA VAL A 350 37.35 -6.60 15.94
C VAL A 350 36.75 -7.74 16.75
N GLN A 351 36.08 -8.67 16.06
CA GLN A 351 35.62 -9.91 16.66
C GLN A 351 36.73 -10.96 16.58
N GLU A 352 37.31 -11.34 17.72
CA GLU A 352 38.28 -12.43 17.80
C GLU A 352 37.56 -13.79 17.70
N GLY A 353 37.27 -14.21 16.48
CA GLY A 353 36.67 -15.52 16.19
C GLY A 353 35.20 -15.64 16.60
N ALA A 354 34.57 -16.73 16.16
CA ALA A 354 33.15 -16.98 16.37
C ALA A 354 32.86 -17.42 17.82
N GLY A 355 33.01 -16.51 18.79
CA GLY A 355 32.65 -16.80 20.19
C GLY A 355 33.01 -15.73 21.21
N ASN A 356 33.98 -14.85 20.92
CA ASN A 356 34.39 -13.80 21.86
C ASN A 356 33.97 -12.42 21.35
N THR A 357 33.08 -11.76 22.08
CA THR A 357 32.63 -10.37 21.84
C THR A 357 33.43 -9.38 22.68
N GLU A 358 34.75 -9.55 22.74
CA GLU A 358 35.60 -8.57 23.41
C GLU A 358 35.92 -7.44 22.43
N ILE A 359 35.44 -6.23 22.71
CA ILE A 359 35.83 -5.03 21.96
C ILE A 359 37.26 -4.69 22.36
N LYS A 360 38.23 -5.20 21.58
CA LYS A 360 39.66 -4.90 21.78
C LYS A 360 40.10 -3.74 20.91
N ARG A 361 40.90 -2.84 21.48
CA ARG A 361 41.65 -1.83 20.73
C ARG A 361 42.90 -2.47 20.13
N PHE A 362 42.99 -2.55 18.80
CA PHE A 362 44.20 -2.95 18.08
C PHE A 362 44.90 -1.76 17.46
N ASN A 363 46.23 -1.78 17.45
CA ASN A 363 47.02 -0.81 16.70
C ASN A 363 47.33 -1.38 15.31
N LEU A 364 46.58 -0.95 14.29
CA LEU A 364 46.77 -1.35 12.90
C LEU A 364 47.42 -0.19 12.12
N ALA A 365 48.56 -0.45 11.45
CA ALA A 365 49.26 0.57 10.66
C ALA A 365 48.41 1.01 9.44
N ALA A 366 48.31 2.32 9.24
CA ALA A 366 47.35 2.95 8.32
C ALA A 366 47.39 2.44 6.87
N TRP A 367 48.56 2.07 6.34
CA TRP A 367 48.72 1.62 4.95
C TRP A 367 47.98 0.31 4.60
N LYS A 368 47.61 -0.49 5.60
CA LYS A 368 46.86 -1.75 5.39
C LYS A 368 45.36 -1.53 5.10
N LEU A 369 44.86 -0.32 5.28
CA LEU A 369 43.46 0.01 5.04
C LEU A 369 43.20 0.63 3.65
N ASP A 370 44.24 1.15 2.99
CA ASP A 370 44.12 1.90 1.72
C ASP A 370 44.68 1.17 0.47
N GLY A 371 44.94 -0.14 0.56
CA GLY A 371 45.25 -0.97 -0.62
C GLY A 371 46.66 -0.82 -1.21
N GLY A 372 47.67 -0.51 -0.39
CA GLY A 372 49.07 -0.41 -0.82
C GLY A 372 49.67 -1.71 -1.40
N ILE A 373 50.75 -1.58 -2.18
CA ILE A 373 51.47 -2.73 -2.78
C ILE A 373 52.11 -3.57 -1.67
N ALA A 374 51.64 -4.81 -1.53
CA ALA A 374 52.10 -5.71 -0.47
C ALA A 374 53.52 -6.24 -0.70
N THR A 375 53.90 -6.51 -1.96
CA THR A 375 55.24 -7.01 -2.33
C THR A 375 55.66 -6.56 -3.73
N VAL A 376 56.97 -6.46 -3.97
CA VAL A 376 57.55 -6.35 -5.33
C VAL A 376 58.49 -7.54 -5.54
N ASN A 377 58.18 -8.36 -6.54
CA ASN A 377 58.89 -9.62 -6.83
C ASN A 377 59.08 -10.53 -5.60
N GLY A 378 58.05 -10.63 -4.75
CA GLY A 378 58.04 -11.47 -3.55
C GLY A 378 58.62 -10.84 -2.28
N VAL A 379 59.22 -9.65 -2.36
CA VAL A 379 59.72 -8.93 -1.18
C VAL A 379 58.64 -8.00 -0.62
N ALA A 380 58.21 -8.25 0.61
CA ALA A 380 57.34 -7.35 1.36
C ALA A 380 58.17 -6.20 1.94
N GLY A 381 57.70 -4.95 1.76
CA GLY A 381 58.35 -3.78 2.37
C GLY A 381 58.34 -3.92 3.89
N ALA A 382 59.50 -4.22 4.48
CA ALA A 382 59.64 -4.44 5.92
C ALA A 382 60.00 -3.16 6.69
N ALA A 383 60.19 -2.03 6.00
CA ALA A 383 60.48 -0.76 6.65
C ALA A 383 59.24 -0.22 7.37
N ALA A 384 59.43 0.34 8.57
CA ALA A 384 58.35 0.87 9.41
C ALA A 384 57.57 2.03 8.76
N ASP A 385 58.12 2.64 7.71
CA ASP A 385 57.53 3.69 6.89
C ASP A 385 56.90 3.19 5.57
N GLY A 386 57.01 1.89 5.26
CA GLY A 386 56.49 1.28 4.03
C GLY A 386 57.35 1.52 2.78
N GLY A 387 58.59 1.99 2.90
CA GLY A 387 59.49 2.25 1.76
C GLY A 387 60.14 1.00 1.16
N MET A 388 60.34 1.00 -0.17
CA MET A 388 61.07 0.00 -0.96
C MET A 388 61.96 0.71 -1.99
N THR A 389 63.22 0.28 -2.16
CA THR A 389 64.17 0.93 -3.09
C THR A 389 64.38 0.11 -4.37
N ILE A 390 64.41 0.77 -5.54
CA ILE A 390 64.80 0.14 -6.82
C ILE A 390 66.17 0.68 -7.24
N ALA A 391 67.10 -0.19 -7.66
CA ALA A 391 68.44 0.18 -8.11
C ALA A 391 68.86 -0.52 -9.41
N VAL A 392 69.97 -0.07 -10.01
CA VAL A 392 70.55 -0.64 -11.24
C VAL A 392 72.00 -1.06 -10.96
N ASP A 393 72.43 -2.16 -11.57
CA ASP A 393 73.79 -2.74 -11.47
C ASP A 393 74.14 -3.49 -12.78
N SER A 394 75.32 -4.08 -12.93
CA SER A 394 75.80 -4.76 -14.15
C SER A 394 76.20 -6.23 -13.95
N ALA A 395 75.83 -6.82 -12.82
CA ALA A 395 76.21 -8.18 -12.48
C ALA A 395 75.54 -9.27 -13.36
N GLY A 396 76.33 -10.24 -13.80
CA GLY A 396 75.86 -11.43 -14.53
C GLY A 396 76.07 -11.35 -16.06
N ALA A 397 75.62 -12.39 -16.78
CA ALA A 397 75.84 -12.54 -18.22
C ALA A 397 74.64 -12.09 -19.09
N ALA A 398 73.50 -11.80 -18.46
CA ALA A 398 72.27 -11.35 -19.11
C ALA A 398 71.45 -10.44 -18.20
N PHE A 399 70.52 -9.69 -18.80
CA PHE A 399 69.55 -8.87 -18.06
C PHE A 399 68.78 -9.71 -17.03
N ASN A 400 68.73 -9.25 -15.78
CA ASN A 400 67.91 -9.88 -14.74
C ASN A 400 67.43 -8.85 -13.70
N VAL A 401 66.44 -9.26 -12.90
CA VAL A 401 65.92 -8.46 -11.78
C VAL A 401 65.98 -9.31 -10.51
N VAL A 402 66.69 -8.82 -9.50
CA VAL A 402 66.97 -9.53 -8.23
C VAL A 402 66.36 -8.77 -7.08
N ALA A 403 65.62 -9.46 -6.22
CA ALA A 403 64.99 -8.86 -5.04
C ALA A 403 65.72 -9.28 -3.76
N ASP A 404 65.92 -8.34 -2.84
CA ASP A 404 66.56 -8.51 -1.54
C ASP A 404 65.61 -8.05 -0.42
N ALA A 405 65.08 -9.03 0.32
CA ALA A 405 64.14 -8.80 1.41
C ALA A 405 64.78 -8.22 2.67
N VAL A 406 66.07 -8.43 2.88
CA VAL A 406 66.77 -7.92 4.06
C VAL A 406 67.06 -6.43 3.87
N ALA A 407 67.43 -6.05 2.65
CA ALA A 407 67.74 -4.65 2.31
C ALA A 407 66.53 -3.82 1.86
N ASN A 408 65.32 -4.41 1.75
CA ASN A 408 64.14 -3.78 1.13
C ASN A 408 64.46 -3.17 -0.25
N LYS A 409 65.14 -3.94 -1.10
CA LYS A 409 65.70 -3.46 -2.36
C LYS A 409 65.41 -4.42 -3.52
N VAL A 410 65.11 -3.87 -4.69
CA VAL A 410 65.07 -4.61 -5.96
C VAL A 410 66.11 -4.02 -6.91
N THR A 411 67.01 -4.86 -7.43
CA THR A 411 68.09 -4.46 -8.33
C THR A 411 67.84 -4.98 -9.75
N ILE A 412 68.01 -4.13 -10.75
CA ILE A 412 67.95 -4.46 -12.17
C ILE A 412 69.38 -4.54 -12.70
N ASN A 413 69.83 -5.73 -13.10
CA ASN A 413 71.19 -5.94 -13.62
C ASN A 413 71.22 -5.85 -15.14
N ILE A 414 72.14 -5.05 -15.68
CA ILE A 414 72.36 -4.79 -17.11
C ILE A 414 73.85 -4.92 -17.43
N PRO A 415 74.32 -6.08 -17.91
CA PRO A 415 75.75 -6.32 -18.20
C PRO A 415 76.27 -5.55 -19.43
N ASP A 416 77.60 -5.51 -19.58
CA ASP A 416 78.31 -4.94 -20.73
C ASP A 416 78.66 -6.00 -21.78
N ALA A 417 78.84 -5.60 -23.05
CA ALA A 417 79.15 -6.53 -24.14
C ALA A 417 80.59 -7.06 -24.05
N ALA A 418 80.76 -8.39 -24.08
CA ALA A 418 82.08 -9.05 -24.07
C ALA A 418 82.15 -10.29 -24.96
N THR A 419 83.37 -10.74 -25.32
CA THR A 419 83.60 -11.86 -26.26
C THR A 419 83.18 -13.24 -25.77
N ALA A 420 83.08 -13.47 -24.46
CA ALA A 420 83.00 -14.83 -23.93
C ALA A 420 81.56 -15.33 -23.72
N THR A 421 80.63 -14.51 -23.20
CA THR A 421 79.24 -14.96 -22.93
C THR A 421 78.21 -13.84 -22.79
N ASP A 422 78.63 -12.59 -22.62
CA ASP A 422 77.75 -11.59 -22.03
C ASP A 422 77.07 -10.76 -23.12
N ARG A 423 75.73 -10.82 -23.12
CA ARG A 423 74.92 -9.93 -23.94
C ARG A 423 74.75 -8.65 -23.15
N GLY A 424 75.31 -7.56 -23.65
CA GLY A 424 75.32 -6.33 -22.90
C GLY A 424 75.38 -5.07 -23.73
N LEU A 425 75.43 -3.95 -23.01
CA LEU A 425 75.52 -2.62 -23.59
C LEU A 425 76.93 -2.36 -24.14
N VAL A 426 77.01 -1.54 -25.19
CA VAL A 426 78.27 -0.99 -25.67
C VAL A 426 78.54 0.30 -24.91
N ASN A 427 79.71 0.43 -24.31
CA ASN A 427 80.06 1.54 -23.45
C ASN A 427 81.44 2.15 -23.84
N ASN A 428 81.95 3.03 -23.00
CA ASN A 428 83.21 3.76 -23.21
C ASN A 428 84.46 3.01 -22.70
N ASP A 429 84.29 1.85 -22.09
CA ASP A 429 85.40 1.00 -21.65
C ASP A 429 85.93 0.16 -22.82
N GLN A 430 87.07 -0.50 -22.58
CA GLN A 430 87.61 -1.42 -23.55
C GLN A 430 86.69 -2.64 -23.68
N GLN A 431 86.13 -2.82 -24.88
CA GLN A 431 85.21 -3.92 -25.17
C GLN A 431 85.69 -4.77 -26.35
N THR A 432 85.30 -6.04 -26.33
CA THR A 432 85.60 -7.00 -27.37
C THR A 432 84.31 -7.58 -27.95
N PHE A 433 84.29 -7.78 -29.27
CA PHE A 433 83.12 -8.28 -30.00
C PHE A 433 83.40 -9.64 -30.62
N GLY A 434 82.68 -10.68 -30.17
CA GLY A 434 82.73 -12.02 -30.78
C GLY A 434 81.70 -12.20 -31.90
N GLY A 435 81.96 -13.12 -32.85
CA GLY A 435 81.07 -13.43 -33.99
C GLY A 435 81.08 -12.38 -35.11
N HIS A 436 80.44 -12.69 -36.24
CA HIS A 436 80.35 -11.75 -37.36
C HIS A 436 79.52 -10.50 -37.00
N LYS A 437 80.05 -9.32 -37.31
CA LYS A 437 79.37 -8.03 -37.15
C LYS A 437 79.10 -7.43 -38.53
N LEU A 438 77.83 -7.21 -38.83
CA LEU A 438 77.40 -6.55 -40.05
C LEU A 438 77.09 -5.09 -39.72
N PHE A 439 77.81 -4.17 -40.36
CA PHE A 439 77.57 -2.72 -40.24
C PHE A 439 76.90 -2.25 -41.54
N ALA A 440 75.69 -1.69 -41.42
CA ALA A 440 74.93 -1.20 -42.56
C ALA A 440 75.50 0.10 -43.16
N SER A 441 76.31 0.81 -42.37
CA SER A 441 76.91 2.11 -42.71
C SER A 441 78.42 2.07 -42.50
N ASN A 442 79.09 3.20 -42.75
CA ASN A 442 80.52 3.37 -42.54
C ASN A 442 80.98 3.03 -41.11
N VAL A 443 82.17 2.45 -41.00
CA VAL A 443 82.89 2.32 -39.73
C VAL A 443 83.96 3.40 -39.70
N THR A 444 83.84 4.32 -38.75
CA THR A 444 84.77 5.45 -38.58
C THR A 444 85.55 5.26 -37.28
N VAL A 445 86.89 5.26 -37.39
CA VAL A 445 87.80 5.10 -36.25
C VAL A 445 88.58 6.40 -36.02
N ASN A 446 88.54 6.89 -34.78
CA ASN A 446 89.27 8.09 -34.33
C ASN A 446 88.95 9.38 -35.12
N ASN A 447 87.67 9.58 -35.47
CA ASN A 447 87.20 10.81 -36.09
C ASN A 447 85.80 11.16 -35.56
N SER A 448 85.53 12.46 -35.38
CA SER A 448 84.27 13.00 -34.85
C SER A 448 83.18 13.16 -35.92
N THR A 449 83.54 12.99 -37.20
CA THR A 449 82.61 13.02 -38.33
C THR A 449 82.60 11.65 -39.03
N PRO A 450 81.44 11.09 -39.39
CA PRO A 450 81.37 9.85 -40.15
C PRO A 450 82.13 9.99 -41.47
N GLY A 451 83.09 9.11 -41.74
CA GLY A 451 83.88 9.12 -42.97
C GLY A 451 83.04 8.73 -44.18
N THR A 452 83.40 9.17 -45.39
CA THR A 452 82.62 8.83 -46.60
C THR A 452 82.91 7.42 -47.13
N SER A 453 83.97 6.77 -46.67
CA SER A 453 84.33 5.38 -47.00
C SER A 453 83.65 4.39 -46.08
N SER A 454 83.41 3.16 -46.54
CA SER A 454 82.88 2.06 -45.71
C SER A 454 83.76 1.77 -44.49
N LEU A 455 85.07 1.98 -44.60
CA LEU A 455 86.01 2.02 -43.50
C LEU A 455 86.83 3.31 -43.59
N SER A 456 86.78 4.13 -42.54
CA SER A 456 87.56 5.37 -42.42
C SER A 456 88.39 5.31 -41.14
N VAL A 457 89.72 5.24 -41.28
CA VAL A 457 90.65 5.19 -40.15
C VAL A 457 91.50 6.46 -40.14
N ASN A 458 91.30 7.31 -39.13
CA ASN A 458 92.18 8.45 -38.87
C ASN A 458 93.30 8.04 -37.91
N GLY A 459 94.28 7.31 -38.45
CA GLY A 459 95.35 6.68 -37.69
C GLY A 459 96.13 5.68 -38.55
N SER A 460 96.80 4.72 -37.93
CA SER A 460 97.50 3.65 -38.64
C SER A 460 96.62 2.43 -38.86
N VAL A 461 96.82 1.74 -39.99
CA VAL A 461 96.23 0.42 -40.27
C VAL A 461 97.35 -0.61 -40.26
N GLY A 462 97.28 -1.57 -39.36
CA GLY A 462 98.14 -2.74 -39.36
C GLY A 462 97.61 -3.78 -40.34
N LEU A 463 98.44 -4.21 -41.30
CA LEU A 463 98.09 -5.21 -42.30
C LEU A 463 98.91 -6.47 -42.09
N LYS A 464 98.26 -7.63 -42.19
CA LYS A 464 98.95 -8.91 -42.12
C LYS A 464 99.83 -9.10 -43.37
N PHE A 465 101.05 -9.55 -43.17
CA PHE A 465 101.93 -10.03 -44.24
C PHE A 465 102.31 -11.48 -44.02
N ARG A 466 102.61 -12.19 -45.11
CA ARG A 466 103.11 -13.56 -45.10
C ARG A 466 104.33 -13.66 -46.00
N ARG A 467 105.32 -14.47 -45.60
CA ARG A 467 106.49 -14.77 -46.43
C ARG A 467 106.42 -16.21 -46.93
N VAL A 468 106.70 -16.42 -48.21
CA VAL A 468 106.55 -17.69 -48.94
C VAL A 468 107.86 -18.03 -49.64
N PHE A 469 108.21 -19.32 -49.66
CA PHE A 469 109.50 -19.81 -50.18
C PHE A 469 109.36 -20.83 -51.33
N ILE A 470 108.18 -21.45 -51.45
CA ILE A 470 107.87 -22.53 -52.40
C ILE A 470 106.52 -22.25 -53.08
N ASN A 471 106.13 -23.11 -54.03
CA ASN A 471 104.84 -22.98 -54.72
C ASN A 471 103.68 -23.12 -53.73
N GLU A 472 102.79 -22.12 -53.68
CA GLU A 472 101.65 -22.11 -52.77
C GLU A 472 100.45 -21.36 -53.36
N THR A 473 99.26 -21.68 -52.83
CA THR A 473 98.02 -20.96 -53.13
C THR A 473 97.71 -19.97 -52.03
N LEU A 474 97.39 -18.72 -52.39
CA LEU A 474 96.97 -17.71 -51.41
C LEU A 474 95.57 -18.00 -50.88
N THR A 475 95.27 -17.55 -49.66
CA THR A 475 93.93 -17.68 -49.05
C THR A 475 93.26 -16.32 -48.82
N ASP A 476 92.04 -16.31 -48.30
CA ASP A 476 91.34 -15.08 -47.92
C ASP A 476 91.98 -14.33 -46.73
N GLN A 477 92.90 -14.97 -46.02
CA GLN A 477 93.65 -14.40 -44.90
C GLN A 477 94.98 -13.73 -45.32
N ASP A 478 95.31 -13.72 -46.61
CA ASP A 478 96.52 -13.13 -47.15
C ASP A 478 96.22 -11.75 -47.75
N TYR A 479 97.21 -10.84 -47.69
CA TYR A 479 97.12 -9.53 -48.34
C TYR A 479 98.48 -9.11 -48.90
N LEU A 480 99.47 -8.92 -48.00
CA LEU A 480 100.87 -8.69 -48.37
C LEU A 480 101.61 -10.03 -48.39
N VAL A 481 102.21 -10.38 -49.53
CA VAL A 481 102.94 -11.64 -49.70
C VAL A 481 104.35 -11.34 -50.20
N PHE A 482 105.35 -11.71 -49.40
CA PHE A 482 106.75 -11.68 -49.79
C PHE A 482 107.17 -13.05 -50.28
N VAL A 483 107.61 -13.15 -51.53
CA VAL A 483 108.06 -14.40 -52.12
C VAL A 483 109.57 -14.35 -52.21
N LYS A 484 110.24 -15.22 -51.45
CA LYS A 484 111.70 -15.33 -51.43
C LYS A 484 112.10 -16.73 -51.89
N PRO A 485 112.33 -16.94 -53.20
CA PRO A 485 112.74 -18.24 -53.70
C PRO A 485 114.05 -18.70 -53.08
N SER A 486 114.13 -19.97 -52.70
CA SER A 486 115.34 -20.58 -52.12
C SER A 486 116.07 -21.52 -53.08
N GLY A 487 115.40 -21.97 -54.14
CA GLY A 487 115.92 -22.91 -55.15
C GLY A 487 116.55 -22.24 -56.38
N THR A 488 116.63 -23.02 -57.47
CA THR A 488 117.08 -22.57 -58.81
C THR A 488 115.95 -22.64 -59.85
N THR A 489 114.71 -22.83 -59.40
CA THR A 489 113.51 -22.94 -60.25
C THR A 489 112.51 -21.86 -59.90
N ASP A 490 111.64 -21.55 -60.85
CA ASP A 490 110.55 -20.60 -60.64
C ASP A 490 109.64 -21.01 -59.48
N VAL A 491 109.24 -20.02 -58.67
CA VAL A 491 108.25 -20.20 -57.60
C VAL A 491 106.91 -19.69 -58.09
N THR A 492 105.91 -20.57 -58.12
CA THR A 492 104.56 -20.25 -58.56
C THR A 492 103.66 -19.91 -57.38
N ILE A 493 103.13 -18.69 -57.35
CA ILE A 493 102.08 -18.28 -56.41
C ILE A 493 100.74 -18.33 -57.12
N THR A 494 99.87 -19.22 -56.66
CA THR A 494 98.55 -19.41 -57.24
C THR A 494 97.54 -18.51 -56.53
N LEU A 495 96.87 -17.64 -57.26
CA LEU A 495 95.78 -16.81 -56.75
C LEU A 495 94.49 -17.63 -56.68
N PRO A 496 93.60 -17.38 -55.69
CA PRO A 496 92.26 -17.97 -55.63
C PRO A 496 91.44 -17.71 -56.90
N ASP A 497 90.34 -18.46 -57.04
CA ASP A 497 89.35 -18.20 -58.08
C ASP A 497 88.79 -16.76 -57.94
N PRO A 498 88.99 -15.88 -58.94
CA PRO A 498 88.58 -14.48 -58.85
C PRO A 498 87.06 -14.32 -58.68
N THR A 499 86.25 -15.27 -59.14
CA THR A 499 84.77 -15.22 -59.01
C THR A 499 84.29 -15.28 -57.55
N THR A 500 85.11 -15.85 -56.67
CA THR A 500 84.78 -15.99 -55.23
C THR A 500 85.25 -14.81 -54.38
N CYS A 501 85.99 -13.87 -54.98
CA CYS A 501 86.69 -12.81 -54.23
C CYS A 501 86.76 -11.47 -54.96
N SER A 502 85.68 -11.07 -55.65
CA SER A 502 85.60 -9.74 -56.29
C SER A 502 85.98 -8.63 -55.32
N GLY A 503 86.84 -7.70 -55.77
CA GLY A 503 87.37 -6.61 -54.97
C GLY A 503 88.61 -6.97 -54.13
N ARG A 504 88.99 -8.26 -54.03
CA ARG A 504 90.17 -8.68 -53.26
C ARG A 504 91.46 -8.24 -53.95
N VAL A 505 92.36 -7.66 -53.17
CA VAL A 505 93.67 -7.19 -53.60
C VAL A 505 94.76 -8.03 -52.94
N TYR A 506 95.76 -8.42 -53.71
CA TYR A 506 97.01 -8.97 -53.20
C TYR A 506 98.19 -8.10 -53.65
N VAL A 507 99.12 -7.89 -52.73
CA VAL A 507 100.39 -7.21 -52.99
C VAL A 507 101.48 -8.25 -52.87
N ILE A 508 102.04 -8.67 -54.00
CA ILE A 508 103.00 -9.76 -54.06
C ILE A 508 104.35 -9.19 -54.44
N LYS A 509 105.33 -9.31 -53.56
CA LYS A 509 106.69 -8.83 -53.81
C LYS A 509 107.63 -10.02 -53.96
N ARG A 510 108.34 -10.07 -55.08
CA ARG A 510 109.53 -10.92 -55.17
C ARG A 510 110.64 -10.27 -54.36
N GLU A 511 111.20 -10.99 -53.40
CA GLU A 511 112.44 -10.62 -52.74
C GLU A 511 113.62 -11.23 -53.52
N ALA A 512 114.78 -10.56 -53.51
CA ALA A 512 116.01 -11.17 -53.98
C ALA A 512 116.33 -12.44 -53.18
N LYS A 513 116.92 -13.44 -53.83
CA LYS A 513 117.41 -14.65 -53.15
C LYS A 513 118.56 -14.28 -52.24
N ASP A 514 119.55 -13.59 -52.79
CA ASP A 514 120.72 -13.07 -52.07
C ASP A 514 120.56 -11.58 -51.76
N ASN A 515 121.17 -11.11 -50.66
CA ASN A 515 121.21 -9.70 -50.31
C ASN A 515 122.65 -9.34 -49.86
N PRO A 516 123.44 -8.58 -50.65
CA PRO A 516 123.07 -7.87 -51.89
C PRO A 516 122.76 -8.80 -53.06
N VAL A 517 122.05 -8.27 -54.06
CA VAL A 517 121.63 -9.02 -55.26
C VAL A 517 122.85 -9.56 -56.00
N ASN A 518 122.87 -10.87 -56.28
CA ASN A 518 123.86 -11.49 -57.16
C ASN A 518 123.16 -11.91 -58.46
N GLU A 519 123.34 -11.14 -59.53
CA GLU A 519 122.66 -11.38 -60.82
C GLU A 519 122.92 -12.79 -61.38
N LEU A 520 124.08 -13.40 -61.10
CA LEU A 520 124.41 -14.76 -61.53
C LEU A 520 123.61 -15.86 -60.81
N ASN A 521 122.94 -15.54 -59.70
CA ASN A 521 122.15 -16.47 -58.90
C ASN A 521 120.64 -16.20 -58.99
N GLU A 522 120.21 -15.26 -59.84
CA GLU A 522 118.82 -14.77 -59.95
C GLU A 522 118.08 -15.29 -61.21
N ASP A 523 118.58 -16.37 -61.82
CA ASP A 523 118.01 -17.06 -63.00
C ASP A 523 116.71 -17.84 -62.69
N PHE A 524 115.77 -17.22 -61.98
CA PHE A 524 114.42 -17.73 -61.72
C PHE A 524 113.44 -16.57 -61.63
N SER A 525 112.16 -16.88 -61.81
CA SER A 525 111.04 -15.94 -61.72
C SER A 525 110.09 -16.32 -60.60
N VAL A 526 109.41 -15.32 -60.04
CA VAL A 526 108.19 -15.58 -59.26
C VAL A 526 107.02 -15.51 -60.24
N VAL A 527 106.39 -16.65 -60.50
CA VAL A 527 105.28 -16.76 -61.45
C VAL A 527 103.98 -16.62 -60.69
N ILE A 528 103.20 -15.58 -60.97
CA ILE A 528 101.86 -15.47 -60.41
C ILE A 528 100.91 -16.16 -61.38
N ALA A 529 100.21 -17.18 -60.90
CA ALA A 529 99.30 -18.00 -61.69
C ALA A 529 97.87 -17.84 -61.19
N SER A 530 96.90 -17.91 -62.10
CA SER A 530 95.50 -18.08 -61.69
C SER A 530 95.19 -19.56 -61.49
N ASN A 531 94.46 -19.89 -60.41
CA ASN A 531 94.08 -21.27 -60.13
C ASN A 531 93.25 -21.86 -61.29
N GLY A 532 93.69 -22.99 -61.84
CA GLY A 532 92.95 -23.71 -62.88
C GLY A 532 92.89 -23.06 -64.27
N GLY A 533 93.65 -21.97 -64.52
CA GLY A 533 93.68 -21.30 -65.83
C GLY A 533 92.42 -20.47 -66.16
N THR A 534 91.51 -20.31 -65.20
CA THR A 534 90.35 -19.41 -65.26
C THR A 534 90.72 -18.07 -64.61
N GLY A 535 90.27 -16.94 -65.16
CA GLY A 535 90.60 -15.61 -64.62
C GLY A 535 92.00 -15.12 -65.00
N LYS A 536 92.09 -14.52 -66.19
CA LYS A 536 93.35 -14.23 -66.87
C LYS A 536 93.95 -12.88 -66.45
N PHE A 537 95.27 -12.78 -66.52
CA PHE A 537 96.00 -11.51 -66.52
C PHE A 537 96.03 -10.96 -67.94
N HIS A 538 95.11 -10.07 -68.31
CA HIS A 538 95.02 -9.47 -69.66
C HIS A 538 95.07 -10.49 -70.82
N GLY A 539 94.47 -11.67 -70.65
CA GLY A 539 94.45 -12.73 -71.66
C GLY A 539 95.35 -13.94 -71.34
N GLU A 540 96.31 -13.77 -70.43
CA GLU A 540 97.30 -14.79 -70.04
C GLU A 540 96.97 -15.49 -68.72
N ASN A 541 97.39 -16.75 -68.57
CA ASN A 541 97.13 -17.53 -67.35
C ASN A 541 98.15 -17.26 -66.23
N THR A 542 99.27 -16.65 -66.57
CA THR A 542 100.36 -16.35 -65.66
C THR A 542 100.98 -14.99 -65.93
N THR A 543 101.60 -14.39 -64.92
CA THR A 543 102.43 -13.20 -65.06
C THR A 543 103.70 -13.38 -64.21
N PRO A 544 104.90 -13.44 -64.82
CA PRO A 544 106.14 -13.57 -64.07
C PRO A 544 106.62 -12.22 -63.50
N ILE A 545 107.32 -12.30 -62.38
CA ILE A 545 108.13 -11.24 -61.79
C ILE A 545 109.60 -11.67 -61.92
N THR A 546 110.25 -11.19 -62.97
CA THR A 546 111.60 -11.59 -63.39
C THR A 546 112.71 -10.77 -62.75
N VAL A 547 112.39 -9.58 -62.22
CA VAL A 547 113.36 -8.71 -61.55
C VAL A 547 113.19 -8.87 -60.03
N PRO A 548 114.26 -9.09 -59.26
CA PRO A 548 114.19 -9.14 -57.81
C PRO A 548 113.70 -7.80 -57.23
N ASN A 549 113.22 -7.84 -55.99
CA ASN A 549 112.65 -6.70 -55.27
C ASN A 549 111.45 -6.02 -55.94
N THR A 550 110.88 -6.62 -56.98
CA THR A 550 109.73 -6.10 -57.71
C THR A 550 108.43 -6.52 -57.04
N THR A 551 107.52 -5.55 -56.90
CA THR A 551 106.16 -5.77 -56.39
C THR A 551 105.15 -5.80 -57.53
N LEU A 552 104.20 -6.72 -57.46
CA LEU A 552 103.03 -6.81 -58.32
C LEU A 552 101.78 -6.66 -57.46
N ASN A 553 100.95 -5.68 -57.81
CA ASN A 553 99.64 -5.49 -57.19
C ASN A 553 98.59 -6.06 -58.14
N VAL A 554 97.79 -6.99 -57.64
CA VAL A 554 96.72 -7.62 -58.42
C VAL A 554 95.39 -7.48 -57.69
N MET A 555 94.32 -7.27 -58.46
CA MET A 555 92.96 -7.16 -57.94
C MET A 555 92.02 -8.06 -58.74
N SER A 556 91.17 -8.80 -58.03
CA SER A 556 90.06 -9.52 -58.68
C SER A 556 88.92 -8.54 -58.99
N ASP A 557 88.45 -8.52 -60.23
CA ASP A 557 87.20 -7.84 -60.60
C ASP A 557 85.96 -8.74 -60.45
N GLY A 558 86.12 -10.00 -60.02
CA GLY A 558 85.06 -11.00 -59.97
C GLY A 558 84.99 -11.91 -61.20
N THR A 559 85.86 -11.71 -62.20
CA THR A 559 86.00 -12.60 -63.37
C THR A 559 87.47 -12.87 -63.69
N ASN A 560 88.33 -11.85 -63.64
CA ASN A 560 89.74 -11.89 -63.98
C ASN A 560 90.62 -11.26 -62.88
N TRP A 561 91.91 -11.58 -62.92
CA TRP A 561 92.92 -10.91 -62.12
C TRP A 561 93.54 -9.76 -62.93
N ASN A 562 93.31 -8.53 -62.47
CA ASN A 562 93.83 -7.33 -63.10
C ASN A 562 95.15 -6.92 -62.43
N ILE A 563 96.17 -6.61 -63.24
CA ILE A 563 97.42 -6.05 -62.74
C ILE A 563 97.20 -4.55 -62.54
N MET A 564 97.20 -4.12 -61.28
CA MET A 564 96.93 -2.72 -60.91
C MET A 564 98.20 -1.87 -61.00
N SER A 565 99.33 -2.45 -60.62
CA SER A 565 100.64 -1.82 -60.77
C SER A 565 101.76 -2.85 -60.69
N ARG A 566 102.90 -2.50 -61.27
CA ARG A 566 104.15 -3.23 -61.18
C ARG A 566 105.25 -2.25 -60.79
N GLY A 567 105.99 -2.56 -59.72
CA GLY A 567 107.13 -1.75 -59.31
C GLY A 567 108.28 -1.85 -60.32
N ALA A 568 109.07 -0.79 -60.45
CA ALA A 568 110.38 -0.90 -61.06
C ALA A 568 111.30 -1.59 -60.03
N GLY A 569 111.81 -2.78 -60.35
CA GLY A 569 112.80 -3.43 -59.50
C GLY A 569 114.06 -2.56 -59.38
N LEU A 570 114.66 -2.54 -58.20
CA LEU A 570 115.96 -1.94 -57.91
C LEU A 570 116.90 -2.99 -57.34
#